data_AF-A0A1H4Q7K6-F1
#
_entry.id   AF-A0A1H4Q7K6-F1
#
_cell.length_a   1.000
_cell.length_b   1.000
_cell.length_c   1.000
_cell.angle_alpha   90.00
_cell.angle_beta   90.00
_cell.angle_gamma   90.00
#
_symmetry.space_group_name_H-M   'P 1'
#
loop_
_entity.id
_entity.type
_entity.pdbx_description
1 polymer ?
#
loop_
_entity_poly.entity_id
_entity_poly.type
_entity_poly.pdbx_seq_one_letter_code
_entity_poly.pdbx_strand_id
1 'polypeptide(L)'
;MKIALKMKFVSAVLLAFALATTTPKVRAQAQPASDRQAASTSTASGQTSEPEANDKDSKKEAEGGEEAFRKSPSVIKLGGMLGMNPGTASAVFEWFNALVLFAAVGYGLAKMLPKAFRARTEGIQKNIVEARVATEEARARLSAVEARLGKLDGEIAALRSENDKAAAEEEAHIHATIEEEKQRILQAAEQEIAAASAAAQRDLRAYAAGIAVDRAAAQLNITPEDDRVLIANFAGKLTEGSRN
;
A
#
# COMPACT_ATOMS: atom_id res chain seq x y z
N MET A 1 -60.91 48.41 16.05
CA MET A 1 -62.23 48.42 15.38
C MET A 1 -62.41 47.10 14.64
N LYS A 2 -63.27 46.23 15.19
CA LYS A 2 -64.13 45.21 14.54
C LYS A 2 -63.46 44.17 13.59
N ILE A 3 -63.23 42.90 14.03
CA ILE A 3 -64.14 41.70 14.05
C ILE A 3 -64.00 40.90 12.73
N ALA A 4 -63.86 39.57 12.61
CA ALA A 4 -63.77 38.39 13.49
C ALA A 4 -63.36 37.17 12.59
N LEU A 5 -62.48 36.25 13.03
CA LEU A 5 -62.76 34.95 13.70
C LEU A 5 -63.42 33.89 12.79
N LYS A 6 -62.76 32.77 12.44
CA LYS A 6 -62.69 31.44 13.12
C LYS A 6 -62.03 30.46 12.11
N MET A 7 -61.40 29.31 12.40
CA MET A 7 -61.09 28.53 13.59
C MET A 7 -60.06 27.43 13.19
N LYS A 8 -58.98 27.33 13.97
CA LYS A 8 -58.37 26.13 14.59
C LYS A 8 -58.20 24.80 13.82
N PHE A 9 -56.91 24.39 13.75
CA PHE A 9 -56.31 23.11 14.19
C PHE A 9 -56.88 21.77 13.70
N VAL A 10 -55.99 20.93 13.15
CA VAL A 10 -55.53 19.61 13.66
C VAL A 10 -54.42 19.13 12.70
N SER A 11 -53.15 19.17 13.12
CA SER A 11 -52.31 18.02 13.55
C SER A 11 -52.19 16.92 12.48
N ALA A 12 -51.08 16.87 11.76
CA ALA A 12 -49.94 15.99 12.07
C ALA A 12 -50.25 14.50 11.84
N VAL A 13 -49.54 13.88 10.89
CA VAL A 13 -48.98 12.51 11.00
C VAL A 13 -48.10 12.23 9.75
N LEU A 14 -46.81 12.06 10.04
CA LEU A 14 -45.76 11.17 9.48
C LEU A 14 -45.56 11.12 7.94
N LEU A 15 -44.43 11.59 7.39
CA LEU A 15 -43.02 11.17 7.56
C LEU A 15 -42.64 9.90 6.79
N ALA A 16 -41.94 10.16 5.68
CA ALA A 16 -40.72 9.51 5.18
C ALA A 16 -40.71 8.10 4.58
N PHE A 17 -39.82 8.02 3.58
CA PHE A 17 -39.02 6.87 3.16
C PHE A 17 -39.79 5.75 2.42
N ALA A 18 -39.27 5.05 1.42
CA ALA A 18 -38.18 5.14 0.46
C ALA A 18 -38.37 3.94 -0.51
N LEU A 19 -37.48 3.81 -1.49
CA LEU A 19 -37.21 2.68 -2.42
C LEU A 19 -37.86 2.81 -3.81
N ALA A 20 -37.06 3.13 -4.83
CA ALA A 20 -36.12 2.27 -5.58
C ALA A 20 -36.84 1.61 -6.77
N THR A 21 -36.85 2.21 -7.96
CA THR A 21 -35.82 2.03 -9.02
C THR A 21 -35.18 0.65 -9.03
N THR A 22 -35.67 -0.23 -9.89
CA THR A 22 -34.96 -1.40 -10.38
C THR A 22 -34.49 -1.15 -11.81
N THR A 23 -33.17 -1.11 -12.00
CA THR A 23 -32.48 -1.18 -13.28
C THR A 23 -32.25 -2.64 -13.69
N PRO A 24 -32.22 -2.97 -14.99
CA PRO A 24 -31.87 -4.31 -15.44
C PRO A 24 -30.34 -4.52 -15.44
N LYS A 25 -29.95 -5.74 -15.07
CA LYS A 25 -28.56 -6.24 -14.98
C LYS A 25 -27.93 -6.40 -16.37
N VAL A 26 -26.69 -5.92 -16.53
CA VAL A 26 -25.74 -6.40 -17.55
C VAL A 26 -24.81 -7.43 -16.90
N ARG A 27 -24.61 -8.54 -17.62
CA ARG A 27 -23.79 -9.70 -17.28
C ARG A 27 -22.30 -9.41 -17.53
N ALA A 28 -21.45 -9.63 -16.54
CA ALA A 28 -20.01 -9.85 -16.73
C ALA A 28 -19.54 -10.95 -15.75
N GLN A 29 -18.75 -11.89 -16.26
CA GLN A 29 -18.14 -13.03 -15.57
C GLN A 29 -17.04 -12.59 -14.60
N ALA A 30 -16.97 -13.21 -13.41
CA ALA A 30 -15.81 -13.96 -12.89
C ALA A 30 -16.03 -14.31 -11.41
N GLN A 31 -15.84 -15.59 -11.06
CA GLN A 31 -15.76 -16.16 -9.71
C GLN A 31 -14.33 -15.91 -9.14
N PRO A 32 -14.13 -15.92 -7.80
CA PRO A 32 -14.06 -17.17 -7.04
C PRO A 32 -14.72 -17.14 -5.64
N ALA A 33 -14.81 -18.35 -5.07
CA ALA A 33 -15.52 -18.73 -3.86
C ALA A 33 -14.91 -18.22 -2.55
N SER A 34 -15.74 -18.09 -1.50
CA SER A 34 -15.49 -18.58 -0.14
C SER A 34 -16.73 -18.44 0.76
N ASP A 35 -16.88 -19.43 1.64
CA ASP A 35 -17.98 -19.70 2.56
C ASP A 35 -18.31 -18.57 3.56
N ARG A 36 -19.59 -18.45 3.95
CA ARG A 36 -20.09 -18.74 5.31
C ARG A 36 -21.45 -18.10 5.62
N GLN A 37 -22.12 -18.81 6.53
CA GLN A 37 -23.11 -18.34 7.51
C GLN A 37 -24.58 -18.39 7.11
N ALA A 38 -25.18 -19.52 7.48
CA ALA A 38 -26.59 -19.69 7.75
C ALA A 38 -27.07 -18.70 8.84
N ALA A 39 -28.27 -18.18 8.61
CA ALA A 39 -29.01 -17.27 9.46
C ALA A 39 -29.70 -17.98 10.64
N SER A 40 -29.87 -17.26 11.75
CA SER A 40 -30.82 -17.57 12.83
C SER A 40 -31.94 -16.52 12.88
N THR A 41 -33.15 -17.00 12.57
CA THR A 41 -34.45 -16.75 13.23
C THR A 41 -34.92 -15.35 13.62
N SER A 42 -36.10 -15.00 13.06
CA SER A 42 -37.38 -14.67 13.75
C SER A 42 -38.04 -13.42 13.14
N THR A 43 -39.36 -13.24 13.02
CA THR A 43 -40.56 -14.08 13.10
C THR A 43 -41.72 -13.19 12.64
N ALA A 44 -42.72 -13.80 12.00
CA ALA A 44 -44.15 -13.46 11.98
C ALA A 44 -44.74 -12.45 10.98
N SER A 45 -45.79 -12.99 10.34
CA SER A 45 -47.02 -12.36 9.83
C SER A 45 -46.85 -11.52 8.57
N GLY A 46 -47.24 -12.04 7.41
CA GLY A 46 -48.66 -12.16 7.03
C GLY A 46 -48.90 -11.02 6.04
N GLN A 47 -49.40 -11.19 4.83
CA GLN A 47 -50.52 -11.99 4.35
C GLN A 47 -50.48 -11.83 2.80
N THR A 48 -50.90 -12.87 2.06
CA THR A 48 -51.78 -12.82 0.87
C THR A 48 -51.60 -11.67 -0.16
N SER A 49 -51.51 -11.86 -1.48
CA SER A 49 -52.01 -12.94 -2.34
C SER A 49 -51.34 -12.84 -3.73
N GLU A 50 -51.09 -14.00 -4.32
CA GLU A 50 -51.15 -14.26 -5.78
C GLU A 50 -52.50 -13.80 -6.38
N PRO A 51 -52.62 -13.53 -7.70
CA PRO A 51 -52.58 -14.63 -8.67
C PRO A 51 -52.07 -14.34 -10.09
N GLU A 52 -51.39 -15.34 -10.65
CA GLU A 52 -51.47 -15.68 -12.07
C GLU A 52 -52.87 -16.20 -12.43
N ALA A 53 -53.29 -15.86 -13.65
CA ALA A 53 -54.10 -16.66 -14.58
C ALA A 53 -55.25 -17.54 -14.03
N ASN A 54 -56.49 -17.14 -14.31
CA ASN A 54 -57.42 -18.03 -14.99
C ASN A 54 -58.48 -17.22 -15.74
N ASP A 55 -58.57 -17.54 -17.03
CA ASP A 55 -59.51 -17.02 -18.02
C ASP A 55 -60.69 -17.99 -18.06
N LYS A 56 -61.87 -17.55 -17.61
CA LYS A 56 -63.19 -18.01 -18.06
C LYS A 56 -64.32 -17.26 -17.35
N ASP A 57 -65.29 -16.85 -18.16
CA ASP A 57 -66.57 -16.21 -17.85
C ASP A 57 -66.54 -14.76 -17.35
N SER A 58 -66.52 -13.84 -18.32
CA SER A 58 -67.29 -12.58 -18.29
C SER A 58 -67.46 -12.04 -19.71
N LYS A 59 -68.30 -12.74 -20.48
CA LYS A 59 -68.91 -12.22 -21.70
C LYS A 59 -69.99 -11.21 -21.26
N LYS A 60 -69.91 -9.97 -21.77
CA LYS A 60 -70.58 -8.73 -21.28
C LYS A 60 -69.80 -8.19 -20.08
N GLU A 61 -69.06 -7.09 -20.14
CA GLU A 61 -69.50 -5.74 -20.44
C GLU A 61 -68.28 -4.92 -20.94
N ALA A 62 -68.10 -4.84 -22.26
CA ALA A 62 -67.11 -3.97 -22.90
C ALA A 62 -67.78 -2.84 -23.71
N GLU A 63 -69.04 -2.54 -23.42
CA GLU A 63 -69.83 -1.50 -24.07
C GLU A 63 -70.57 -0.73 -22.97
N GLY A 64 -69.96 0.32 -22.42
CA GLY A 64 -70.66 1.15 -21.42
C GLY A 64 -69.80 2.18 -20.67
N GLY A 65 -68.48 1.97 -20.60
CA GLY A 65 -67.57 2.92 -19.94
C GLY A 65 -67.43 4.26 -20.68
N GLU A 66 -67.44 4.24 -22.02
CA GLU A 66 -67.39 5.48 -22.82
C GLU A 66 -68.73 6.24 -22.81
N GLU A 67 -69.86 5.56 -22.65
CA GLU A 67 -71.18 6.19 -22.65
C GLU A 67 -71.52 6.88 -21.33
N ALA A 68 -70.95 6.41 -20.21
CA ALA A 68 -71.16 6.98 -18.89
C ALA A 68 -70.51 8.38 -18.73
N PHE A 69 -69.34 8.61 -19.35
CA PHE A 69 -68.72 9.94 -19.38
C PHE A 69 -69.36 10.88 -20.41
N ARG A 70 -69.96 10.33 -21.48
CA ARG A 70 -70.71 11.10 -22.49
C ARG A 70 -72.04 11.69 -21.98
N LYS A 71 -72.57 11.20 -20.85
CA LYS A 71 -73.84 11.67 -20.26
C LYS A 71 -73.69 12.23 -18.85
N SER A 72 -72.64 13.02 -18.60
CA SER A 72 -72.58 13.86 -17.40
C SER A 72 -73.69 14.93 -17.43
N PRO A 73 -74.49 15.11 -16.34
CA PRO A 73 -75.59 16.09 -16.27
C PRO A 73 -75.16 17.53 -16.57
N SER A 74 -73.89 17.84 -16.36
CA SER A 74 -73.29 19.16 -16.63
C SER A 74 -73.05 19.41 -18.12
N VAL A 75 -72.79 18.34 -18.89
CA VAL A 75 -72.55 18.41 -20.35
C VAL A 75 -73.87 18.52 -21.12
N ILE A 76 -74.93 17.85 -20.64
CA ILE A 76 -76.27 17.91 -21.24
C ILE A 76 -76.96 19.25 -20.97
N LYS A 77 -76.79 19.84 -19.78
CA LYS A 77 -77.35 21.17 -19.46
C LYS A 77 -76.69 22.31 -20.23
N LEU A 78 -75.38 22.23 -20.48
CA LEU A 78 -74.67 23.22 -21.28
C LEU A 78 -75.02 23.09 -22.78
N GLY A 79 -75.19 21.86 -23.30
CA GLY A 79 -75.60 21.62 -24.68
C GLY A 79 -77.06 22.00 -24.98
N GLY A 80 -77.97 21.81 -24.01
CA GLY A 80 -79.39 22.16 -24.16
C GLY A 80 -79.67 23.66 -24.22
N MET A 81 -78.81 24.50 -23.64
CA MET A 81 -78.99 25.96 -23.64
C MET A 81 -78.43 26.64 -24.90
N LEU A 82 -77.60 25.95 -25.68
CA LEU A 82 -76.95 26.47 -26.89
C LEU A 82 -77.46 25.82 -28.20
N GLY A 83 -78.43 24.91 -28.13
CA GLY A 83 -79.10 24.35 -29.31
C GLY A 83 -78.21 23.51 -30.23
N MET A 84 -77.32 22.67 -29.68
CA MET A 84 -76.46 21.79 -30.49
C MET A 84 -76.41 20.35 -29.95
N ASN A 85 -76.35 19.38 -30.87
CA ASN A 85 -76.46 17.94 -30.65
C ASN A 85 -75.48 17.41 -29.56
N PRO A 86 -75.95 16.66 -28.52
CA PRO A 86 -75.14 16.19 -27.39
C PRO A 86 -73.90 15.34 -27.78
N GLY A 87 -73.90 14.68 -28.93
CA GLY A 87 -72.73 13.95 -29.43
C GLY A 87 -71.56 14.86 -29.84
N THR A 88 -71.86 16.05 -30.40
CA THR A 88 -70.85 17.00 -30.88
C THR A 88 -70.25 17.81 -29.72
N ALA A 89 -71.05 18.15 -28.71
CA ALA A 89 -70.58 18.87 -27.53
C ALA A 89 -69.58 18.07 -26.70
N SER A 90 -69.81 16.76 -26.51
CA SER A 90 -68.88 15.88 -25.80
C SER A 90 -67.55 15.71 -26.54
N ALA A 91 -67.60 15.54 -27.87
CA ALA A 91 -66.39 15.40 -28.69
C ALA A 91 -65.55 16.68 -28.70
N VAL A 92 -66.18 17.86 -28.73
CA VAL A 92 -65.49 19.16 -28.64
C VAL A 92 -64.83 19.34 -27.26
N PHE A 93 -65.51 18.95 -26.18
CA PHE A 93 -64.96 19.05 -24.83
C PHE A 93 -63.79 18.10 -24.61
N GLU A 94 -63.86 16.88 -25.15
CA GLU A 94 -62.78 15.88 -25.10
C GLU A 94 -61.54 16.37 -25.86
N TRP A 95 -61.72 16.90 -27.07
CA TRP A 95 -60.63 17.51 -27.85
C TRP A 95 -60.05 18.74 -27.17
N PHE A 96 -60.88 19.59 -26.58
CA PHE A 96 -60.42 20.75 -25.83
C PHE A 96 -59.58 20.34 -24.62
N ASN A 97 -60.03 19.33 -23.85
CA ASN A 97 -59.28 18.81 -22.70
C ASN A 97 -57.95 18.16 -23.13
N ALA A 98 -57.97 17.35 -24.20
CA ALA A 98 -56.75 16.78 -24.77
C ALA A 98 -55.77 17.87 -25.22
N LEU A 99 -56.26 18.91 -25.91
CA LEU A 99 -55.44 20.04 -26.34
C LEU A 99 -54.83 20.80 -25.15
N VAL A 100 -55.61 21.04 -24.09
CA VAL A 100 -55.12 21.70 -22.87
C VAL A 100 -54.08 20.83 -22.17
N LEU A 101 -54.27 19.51 -22.09
CA LEU A 101 -53.30 18.58 -21.51
C LEU A 101 -52.00 18.54 -22.34
N PHE A 102 -52.08 18.40 -23.66
CA PHE A 102 -50.92 18.43 -24.55
C PHE A 102 -50.21 19.78 -24.51
N ALA A 103 -50.94 20.89 -24.38
CA ALA A 103 -50.35 22.21 -24.22
C ALA A 103 -49.63 22.35 -22.87
N ALA A 104 -50.22 21.86 -21.77
CA ALA A 104 -49.61 21.88 -20.44
C ALA A 104 -48.36 21.00 -20.37
N VAL A 105 -48.43 19.77 -20.89
CA VAL A 105 -47.31 18.83 -20.97
C VAL A 105 -46.24 19.37 -21.91
N GLY A 106 -46.62 19.83 -23.10
CA GLY A 106 -45.71 20.44 -24.08
C GLY A 106 -44.98 21.66 -23.52
N TYR A 107 -45.68 22.54 -22.80
CA TYR A 107 -45.06 23.68 -22.13
C TYR A 107 -44.08 23.25 -21.03
N GLY A 108 -44.43 22.23 -20.23
CA GLY A 108 -43.55 21.67 -19.21
C GLY A 108 -42.27 21.05 -19.80
N LEU A 109 -42.41 20.23 -20.86
CA LEU A 109 -41.28 19.63 -21.56
C LEU A 109 -40.43 20.68 -22.27
N ALA A 110 -41.04 21.64 -22.98
CA ALA A 110 -40.33 22.71 -23.66
C ALA A 110 -39.46 23.54 -22.70
N LYS A 111 -39.88 23.67 -21.43
CA LYS A 111 -39.11 24.36 -20.40
C LYS A 111 -37.97 23.52 -19.80
N MET A 112 -38.15 22.19 -19.64
CA MET A 112 -37.17 21.32 -18.95
C MET A 112 -36.17 20.61 -19.87
N LEU A 113 -36.61 20.10 -21.03
CA LEU A 113 -35.74 19.39 -21.97
C LEU A 113 -34.48 20.17 -22.39
N PRO A 114 -34.57 21.45 -22.81
CA PRO A 114 -33.37 22.15 -23.26
C PRO A 114 -32.35 22.33 -22.13
N LYS A 115 -32.80 22.48 -20.88
CA LYS A 115 -31.91 22.58 -19.72
C LYS A 115 -31.21 21.25 -19.42
N ALA A 116 -31.92 20.13 -19.49
CA ALA A 116 -31.37 18.81 -19.25
C ALA A 116 -30.38 18.36 -20.33
N PHE A 117 -30.70 18.61 -21.61
CA PHE A 117 -29.77 18.32 -22.72
C PHE A 117 -28.52 19.20 -22.64
N ARG A 118 -28.67 20.50 -22.35
CA ARG A 118 -27.52 21.41 -22.22
C ARG A 118 -26.58 20.98 -21.08
N ALA A 119 -27.13 20.65 -19.91
CA ALA A 119 -26.33 20.14 -18.78
C ALA A 119 -25.60 18.83 -19.12
N ARG A 120 -26.24 17.91 -19.87
CA ARG A 120 -25.59 16.68 -20.34
C ARG A 120 -24.47 16.96 -21.35
N THR A 121 -24.70 17.86 -22.31
CA THR A 121 -23.70 18.27 -23.29
C THR A 121 -22.49 18.92 -22.62
N GLU A 122 -22.71 19.82 -21.67
CA GLU A 122 -21.66 20.44 -20.86
C GLU A 122 -20.89 19.39 -20.04
N GLY A 123 -21.59 18.42 -19.43
CA GLY A 123 -20.95 17.30 -18.73
C GLY A 123 -20.10 16.43 -19.63
N ILE A 124 -20.57 16.09 -20.84
CA ILE A 124 -19.81 15.31 -21.82
C ILE A 124 -18.58 16.09 -22.28
N GLN A 125 -18.73 17.38 -22.61
CA GLN A 125 -17.61 18.23 -23.01
C GLN A 125 -16.56 18.32 -21.89
N LYS A 126 -17.00 18.53 -20.64
CA LYS A 126 -16.12 18.53 -19.47
C LYS A 126 -15.37 17.20 -19.33
N ASN A 127 -16.08 16.07 -19.39
CA ASN A 127 -15.47 14.74 -19.25
C ASN A 127 -14.47 14.44 -20.37
N ILE A 128 -14.73 14.91 -21.60
CA ILE A 128 -13.78 14.76 -22.72
C ILE A 128 -12.52 15.60 -22.47
N VAL A 129 -12.65 16.83 -22.00
CA VAL A 129 -11.51 17.68 -21.65
C VAL A 129 -10.72 17.07 -20.50
N GLU A 130 -11.39 16.64 -19.43
CA GLU A 130 -10.78 16.00 -18.28
C GLU A 130 -10.06 14.70 -18.65
N ALA A 131 -10.66 13.86 -19.50
CA ALA A 131 -10.03 12.65 -20.02
C ALA A 131 -8.79 12.96 -20.86
N ARG A 132 -8.82 14.03 -21.67
CA ARG A 132 -7.64 14.48 -22.44
C ARG A 132 -6.51 14.92 -21.53
N VAL A 133 -6.81 15.74 -20.52
CA VAL A 133 -5.83 16.21 -19.53
C VAL A 133 -5.24 15.02 -18.75
N ALA A 134 -6.07 14.10 -18.29
CA ALA A 134 -5.61 12.89 -17.59
C ALA A 134 -4.71 12.01 -18.48
N THR A 135 -5.04 11.89 -19.77
CA THR A 135 -4.22 11.13 -20.73
C THR A 135 -2.89 11.83 -21.01
N GLU A 136 -2.88 13.15 -21.14
CA GLU A 136 -1.66 13.94 -21.33
C GLU A 136 -0.75 13.85 -20.11
N GLU A 137 -1.31 13.95 -18.90
CA GLU A 137 -0.57 13.80 -17.66
C GLU A 137 0.02 12.38 -17.53
N ALA A 138 -0.76 11.34 -17.85
CA ALA A 138 -0.27 9.96 -17.83
C ALA A 138 0.87 9.75 -18.84
N ARG A 139 0.77 10.34 -20.05
CA ARG A 139 1.84 10.30 -21.06
C ARG A 139 3.08 11.06 -20.59
N ALA A 140 2.93 12.22 -19.97
CA ALA A 140 4.04 12.98 -19.40
C ALA A 140 4.77 12.16 -18.32
N ARG A 141 4.02 11.54 -17.40
CA ARG A 141 4.58 10.64 -16.37
C ARG A 141 5.31 9.44 -16.98
N LEU A 142 4.74 8.80 -17.99
CA LEU A 142 5.37 7.69 -18.70
C LEU A 142 6.71 8.12 -19.31
N SER A 143 6.72 9.23 -20.07
CA SER A 143 7.94 9.73 -20.69
C SER A 143 9.03 10.10 -19.67
N ALA A 144 8.64 10.63 -18.51
CA ALA A 144 9.57 10.94 -17.43
C ALA A 144 10.17 9.66 -16.80
N VAL A 145 9.39 8.60 -16.67
CA VAL A 145 9.88 7.30 -16.18
C VAL A 145 10.80 6.65 -17.21
N GLU A 146 10.43 6.65 -18.50
CA GLU A 146 11.27 6.12 -19.58
C GLU A 146 12.62 6.86 -19.66
N ALA A 147 12.61 8.20 -19.54
CA ALA A 147 13.84 8.99 -19.50
C ALA A 147 14.71 8.63 -18.29
N ARG A 148 14.11 8.38 -17.12
CA ARG A 148 14.84 7.93 -15.91
C ARG A 148 15.41 6.53 -16.10
N LEU A 149 14.65 5.59 -16.67
CA LEU A 149 15.11 4.24 -16.95
C LEU A 149 16.28 4.24 -17.94
N GLY A 150 16.18 5.02 -19.02
CA GLY A 150 17.28 5.15 -19.98
C GLY A 150 18.56 5.76 -19.37
N LYS A 151 18.42 6.64 -18.37
CA LYS A 151 19.56 7.18 -17.62
C LYS A 151 20.18 6.14 -16.68
N LEU A 152 19.34 5.35 -16.01
CA LEU A 152 19.78 4.33 -15.05
C LEU A 152 20.68 3.27 -15.69
N ASP A 153 20.44 2.88 -16.94
CA ASP A 153 21.32 1.92 -17.64
C ASP A 153 22.76 2.47 -17.78
N GLY A 154 22.89 3.76 -18.10
CA GLY A 154 24.19 4.44 -18.15
C GLY A 154 24.85 4.59 -16.78
N GLU A 155 24.07 4.92 -15.75
CA GLU A 155 24.56 5.01 -14.37
C GLU A 155 25.03 3.65 -13.84
N ILE A 156 24.30 2.56 -14.13
CA ILE A 156 24.69 1.19 -13.75
C ILE A 156 25.98 0.78 -14.46
N ALA A 157 26.12 1.08 -15.74
CA ALA A 157 27.34 0.78 -16.49
C ALA A 157 28.55 1.56 -15.95
N ALA A 158 28.37 2.85 -15.64
CA ALA A 158 29.40 3.67 -15.02
C ALA A 158 29.80 3.14 -13.64
N LEU A 159 28.81 2.83 -12.80
CA LEU A 159 29.03 2.27 -11.47
C LEU A 159 29.79 0.94 -11.55
N ARG A 160 29.40 0.02 -12.45
CA ARG A 160 30.14 -1.23 -12.66
C ARG A 160 31.59 -0.98 -13.05
N SER A 161 31.83 -0.11 -14.03
CA SER A 161 33.19 0.22 -14.45
C SER A 161 34.03 0.86 -13.35
N GLU A 162 33.43 1.67 -12.49
CA GLU A 162 34.11 2.28 -11.34
C GLU A 162 34.42 1.23 -10.26
N ASN A 163 33.47 0.35 -9.96
CA ASN A 163 33.67 -0.73 -8.99
C ASN A 163 34.71 -1.73 -9.47
N ASP A 164 34.74 -2.09 -10.76
CA ASP A 164 35.75 -3.00 -11.31
C ASP A 164 37.16 -2.41 -11.20
N LYS A 165 37.31 -1.10 -11.41
CA LYS A 165 38.59 -0.39 -11.22
C LYS A 165 38.98 -0.32 -9.75
N ALA A 166 38.06 0.08 -8.88
CA ALA A 166 38.30 0.15 -7.44
C ALA A 166 38.64 -1.23 -6.85
N ALA A 167 37.99 -2.30 -7.32
CA ALA A 167 38.28 -3.66 -6.91
C ALA A 167 39.70 -4.09 -7.32
N ALA A 168 40.14 -3.76 -8.54
CA ALA A 168 41.49 -4.06 -9.00
C ALA A 168 42.57 -3.27 -8.23
N GLU A 169 42.31 -2.00 -7.91
CA GLU A 169 43.20 -1.16 -7.11
C GLU A 169 43.30 -1.67 -5.67
N GLU A 170 42.16 -2.03 -5.06
CA GLU A 170 42.11 -2.56 -3.71
C GLU A 170 42.76 -3.95 -3.62
N GLU A 171 42.57 -4.82 -4.62
CA GLU A 171 43.26 -6.11 -4.70
C GLU A 171 44.78 -5.91 -4.71
N ALA A 172 45.29 -4.98 -5.53
CA ALA A 172 46.71 -4.64 -5.56
C ALA A 172 47.23 -4.09 -4.22
N HIS A 173 46.44 -3.22 -3.57
CA HIS A 173 46.79 -2.66 -2.26
C HIS A 173 46.82 -3.75 -1.17
N ILE A 174 45.80 -4.60 -1.10
CA ILE A 174 45.73 -5.72 -0.16
C ILE A 174 46.91 -6.66 -0.36
N HIS A 175 47.25 -7.01 -1.60
CA HIS A 175 48.40 -7.87 -1.89
C HIS A 175 49.71 -7.24 -1.40
N ALA A 176 49.91 -5.93 -1.62
CA ALA A 176 51.10 -5.24 -1.15
C ALA A 176 51.19 -5.24 0.39
N THR A 177 50.09 -4.91 1.08
CA THR A 177 50.03 -4.93 2.55
C THR A 177 50.25 -6.34 3.12
N ILE A 178 49.68 -7.37 2.49
CA ILE A 178 49.88 -8.77 2.91
C ILE A 178 51.36 -9.17 2.77
N GLU A 179 52.03 -8.80 1.68
CA GLU A 179 53.43 -9.16 1.50
C GLU A 179 54.35 -8.40 2.49
N GLU A 180 54.06 -7.13 2.78
CA GLU A 180 54.76 -6.39 3.83
C GLU A 180 54.55 -7.02 5.21
N GLU A 181 53.31 -7.36 5.55
CA GLU A 181 52.99 -7.96 6.85
C GLU A 181 53.60 -9.36 6.99
N LYS A 182 53.60 -10.14 5.90
CA LYS A 182 54.32 -11.43 5.85
C LYS A 182 55.80 -11.25 6.15
N GLN A 183 56.46 -10.26 5.54
CA GLN A 183 57.87 -9.98 5.82
C GLN A 183 58.09 -9.55 7.27
N ARG A 184 57.22 -8.69 7.83
CA ARG A 184 57.27 -8.30 9.24
C ARG A 184 57.13 -9.51 10.17
N ILE A 185 56.17 -10.40 9.90
CA ILE A 185 55.94 -11.61 10.70
C ILE A 185 57.17 -12.52 10.65
N LEU A 186 57.77 -12.72 9.47
CA LEU A 186 58.98 -13.52 9.34
C LEU A 186 60.15 -12.93 10.14
N GLN A 187 60.39 -11.62 10.04
CA GLN A 187 61.44 -10.96 10.81
C GLN A 187 61.19 -11.05 12.32
N ALA A 188 59.95 -10.86 12.78
CA ALA A 188 59.61 -11.01 14.18
C ALA A 188 59.83 -12.44 14.68
N ALA A 189 59.40 -13.44 13.89
CA ALA A 189 59.60 -14.86 14.21
C ALA A 189 61.10 -15.23 14.25
N GLU A 190 61.90 -14.75 13.30
CA GLU A 190 63.36 -14.96 13.28
C GLU A 190 64.03 -14.36 14.53
N GLN A 191 63.64 -13.15 14.91
CA GLN A 191 64.15 -12.50 16.13
C GLN A 191 63.73 -13.26 17.39
N GLU A 192 62.50 -13.74 17.46
CA GLU A 192 62.00 -14.53 18.60
C GLU A 192 62.72 -15.87 18.70
N ILE A 193 62.92 -16.58 17.59
CA ILE A 193 63.69 -17.84 17.54
C ILE A 193 65.14 -17.59 17.96
N ALA A 194 65.78 -16.52 17.48
CA ALA A 194 67.15 -16.18 17.85
C ALA A 194 67.26 -15.87 19.36
N ALA A 195 66.31 -15.10 19.91
CA ALA A 195 66.28 -14.79 21.34
C ALA A 195 66.04 -16.04 22.20
N ALA A 196 65.07 -16.88 21.83
CA ALA A 196 64.75 -18.12 22.53
C ALA A 196 65.90 -19.13 22.47
N SER A 197 66.54 -19.29 21.32
CA SER A 197 67.71 -20.17 21.17
C SER A 197 68.91 -19.68 21.99
N ALA A 198 69.16 -18.37 22.02
CA ALA A 198 70.20 -17.79 22.86
C ALA A 198 69.90 -17.97 24.36
N ALA A 199 68.64 -17.85 24.77
CA ALA A 199 68.22 -18.14 26.14
C ALA A 199 68.45 -19.61 26.50
N ALA A 200 67.96 -20.54 25.66
CA ALA A 200 68.14 -21.98 25.87
C ALA A 200 69.63 -22.37 25.95
N GLN A 201 70.49 -21.79 25.11
CA GLN A 201 71.94 -22.02 25.17
C GLN A 201 72.56 -21.52 26.48
N ARG A 202 72.12 -20.37 27.00
CA ARG A 202 72.59 -19.85 28.29
C ARG A 202 72.15 -20.76 29.43
N ASP A 203 70.92 -21.24 29.40
CA ASP A 203 70.38 -22.16 30.41
C ASP A 203 71.16 -23.48 30.43
N LEU A 204 71.45 -24.06 29.26
CA LEU A 204 72.27 -25.27 29.14
C LEU A 204 73.69 -25.05 29.67
N ARG A 205 74.32 -23.89 29.38
CA ARG A 205 75.65 -23.55 29.91
C ARG A 205 75.63 -23.39 31.42
N ALA A 206 74.63 -22.72 31.97
CA ALA A 206 74.48 -22.54 33.42
C ALA A 206 74.28 -23.90 34.11
N TYR A 207 73.45 -24.77 33.54
CA TYR A 207 73.21 -26.12 34.06
C TYR A 207 74.49 -26.98 34.03
N ALA A 208 75.22 -26.98 32.91
CA ALA A 208 76.48 -27.71 32.79
C ALA A 208 77.56 -27.18 33.75
N ALA A 209 77.64 -25.86 33.93
CA ALA A 209 78.54 -25.25 34.90
C ALA A 209 78.18 -25.67 36.34
N GLY A 210 76.87 -25.72 36.67
CA GLY A 210 76.39 -26.23 37.96
C GLY A 210 76.87 -27.66 38.22
N ILE A 211 76.62 -28.59 37.28
CA ILE A 211 77.08 -29.98 37.41
C ILE A 211 78.61 -30.07 37.53
N ALA A 212 79.35 -29.27 36.78
CA ALA A 212 80.81 -29.27 36.83
C ALA A 212 81.33 -28.80 38.21
N VAL A 213 80.73 -27.75 38.77
CA VAL A 213 81.06 -27.24 40.12
C VAL A 213 80.70 -28.28 41.17
N ASP A 214 79.51 -28.88 41.12
CA ASP A 214 79.08 -29.93 42.05
C ASP A 214 80.04 -31.13 42.01
N ARG A 215 80.44 -31.55 40.80
CA ARG A 215 81.40 -32.65 40.60
C ARG A 215 82.79 -32.31 41.11
N ALA A 216 83.25 -31.07 40.93
CA ALA A 216 84.54 -30.58 41.44
C ALA A 216 84.53 -30.49 42.98
N ALA A 217 83.46 -29.96 43.57
CA ALA A 217 83.27 -29.91 45.02
C ALA A 217 83.29 -31.31 45.64
N ALA A 218 82.68 -32.30 44.97
CA ALA A 218 82.72 -33.70 45.42
C ALA A 218 84.10 -34.37 45.30
N GLN A 219 84.99 -33.87 44.44
CA GLN A 219 86.36 -34.39 44.27
C GLN A 219 87.41 -33.63 45.11
N LEU A 220 87.07 -32.44 45.61
CA LEU A 220 87.92 -31.64 46.49
C LEU A 220 88.07 -32.33 47.85
N ASN A 221 89.25 -32.89 48.10
CA ASN A 221 89.63 -33.46 49.38
C ASN A 221 90.79 -32.64 49.93
N ILE A 222 90.48 -31.65 50.77
CA ILE A 222 91.43 -30.65 51.26
C ILE A 222 92.31 -31.25 52.34
N THR A 223 93.63 -31.20 52.15
CA THR A 223 94.60 -31.64 53.14
C THR A 223 95.15 -30.45 53.95
N PRO A 224 95.67 -30.66 55.17
CA PRO A 224 96.20 -29.58 56.01
C PRO A 224 97.39 -28.81 55.40
N GLU A 225 98.13 -29.41 54.46
CA GLU A 225 99.22 -28.74 53.77
C GLU A 225 98.71 -27.83 52.64
N ASP A 226 97.60 -28.18 51.98
CA ASP A 226 96.96 -27.32 50.96
C ASP A 226 96.45 -26.01 51.57
N ASP A 227 95.89 -26.06 52.79
CA ASP A 227 95.43 -24.89 53.53
C ASP A 227 96.56 -23.87 53.78
N ARG A 228 97.77 -24.34 54.12
CA ARG A 228 98.93 -23.46 54.34
C ARG A 228 99.35 -22.74 53.05
N VAL A 229 99.33 -23.46 51.93
CA VAL A 229 99.63 -22.90 50.60
C VAL A 229 98.57 -21.88 50.17
N LEU A 230 97.29 -22.14 50.46
CA LEU A 230 96.20 -21.20 50.18
C LEU A 230 96.34 -19.89 50.97
N ILE A 231 96.63 -19.99 52.27
CA ILE A 231 96.81 -18.81 53.15
C ILE A 231 98.01 -17.97 52.68
N ALA A 232 99.13 -18.61 52.34
CA ALA A 232 100.32 -17.92 51.83
C ALA A 232 100.04 -17.16 50.52
N ASN A 233 99.34 -17.80 49.57
CA ASN A 233 98.96 -17.15 48.31
C ASN A 233 97.94 -16.02 48.50
N PHE A 234 96.98 -16.18 49.41
CA PHE A 234 95.99 -15.14 49.70
C PHE A 234 96.64 -13.91 50.33
N ALA A 235 97.55 -14.12 51.29
CA ALA A 235 98.36 -13.05 51.87
C ALA A 235 99.18 -12.32 50.79
N GLY A 236 99.80 -13.06 49.86
CA GLY A 236 100.50 -12.47 48.71
C GLY A 236 99.62 -11.55 47.86
N LYS A 237 98.42 -12.01 47.47
CA LYS A 237 97.48 -11.22 46.65
C LYS A 237 96.96 -9.97 47.34
N LEU A 238 96.74 -10.01 48.66
CA LEU A 238 96.34 -8.82 49.42
C LEU A 238 97.44 -7.74 49.41
N THR A 239 98.71 -8.15 49.48
CA THR A 239 99.83 -7.18 49.43
C THR A 239 100.06 -6.60 48.05
N GLU A 240 99.65 -7.31 47.00
CA GLU A 240 99.75 -6.86 45.60
C GLU A 240 98.58 -5.94 45.21
N GLY A 241 97.35 -6.27 45.63
CA GLY A 241 96.16 -5.44 45.42
C GLY A 241 96.15 -4.13 46.23
N SER A 242 96.91 -4.05 47.32
CA SER A 242 97.14 -2.81 48.08
C SER A 242 98.23 -1.91 47.46
N ARG A 243 98.96 -2.39 46.45
CA ARG A 243 100.10 -1.70 45.84
C ARG A 243 99.78 -1.10 44.46
N ASN A 244 98.53 -1.26 44.00
CA ASN A 244 97.91 -0.57 42.86
C ASN A 244 96.77 0.33 43.37
#